data_AF-Q9M467-F1
#
_entry.id   AF-Q9M467-F1
#
_cell.length_a   1.000
_cell.length_b   1.000
_cell.length_c   1.000
_cell.angle_alpha   90.00
_cell.angle_beta   90.00
_cell.angle_gamma   90.00
#
_symmetry.space_group_name_H-M   'P 1'
#
loop_
_entity.id
_entity.type
_entity.pdbx_description
1 polymer ?
#
loop_
_entity_poly.entity_id
_entity_poly.type
_entity_poly.pdbx_seq_one_letter_code
_entity_poly.pdbx_strand_id
1 'polypeptide(L)'
;SDSGKDAGRLSAAWQLYKCQEELVQVAKKFDVVLTMFHGRGGTVGRGGGPTHLAILSQPRDTVNGSLRVTVQGEVIEQSFGEEHLCFKTLQRFTAATLEHGMHPPTSPKEEWRKLMDEMGAISTEVYRSVVFQEPKFVSYFRMATPELEYGRMNIGSRPSNRKPSGGIESLRAIPWIFAWTQTRFHLPVWLGFGTAFKHVVQEDIKNLRILQEMYEEWPFFRVTVDLVEMVFAKGDPRIAALYDSLLVSPDLQEIGKQLRAKYEQTQKLLLQVAGHKELLEGNPTLKQRLRLREPFITTLNVQQAYTLKKMRQADSDPPAVVDPRKPAAELVNLNKTTEYAPGLEDTVILTMKGIAAGMQNTG
;
A
#
# COMPACT_ATOMS: atom_id res chain seq x y z
N SER A 1 7.43 -2.81 3.04
CA SER A 1 6.09 -3.12 3.59
C SER A 1 6.15 -3.78 4.96
N ASP A 2 7.15 -4.61 5.28
CA ASP A 2 7.22 -5.30 6.59
C ASP A 2 7.28 -4.35 7.79
N SER A 3 8.18 -3.36 7.80
CA SER A 3 8.25 -2.35 8.87
C SER A 3 6.97 -1.53 8.97
N GLY A 4 6.34 -1.22 7.83
CA GLY A 4 5.06 -0.50 7.79
C GLY A 4 3.90 -1.31 8.39
N LYS A 5 3.94 -2.65 8.30
CA LYS A 5 2.96 -3.53 8.98
C LYS A 5 3.11 -3.48 10.50
N ASP A 6 4.32 -3.25 11.01
CA ASP A 6 4.61 -3.27 12.44
C ASP A 6 4.27 -1.94 13.15
N ALA A 7 4.56 -0.81 12.51
CA ALA A 7 4.51 0.50 13.16
C ALA A 7 3.79 1.59 12.33
N GLY A 8 3.17 1.22 11.21
CA GLY A 8 2.63 2.19 10.27
C GLY A 8 3.70 2.75 9.33
N ARG A 9 3.25 3.27 8.19
CA ARG A 9 4.13 3.63 7.06
C ARG A 9 5.00 4.86 7.34
N LEU A 10 4.48 5.90 8.00
CA LEU A 10 5.24 7.12 8.30
C LEU A 10 6.46 6.81 9.17
N SER A 11 6.22 6.15 10.31
CA SER A 11 7.26 5.75 11.26
C SER A 11 8.28 4.82 10.62
N ALA A 12 7.80 3.84 9.83
CA ALA A 12 8.68 2.93 9.11
C ALA A 12 9.60 3.66 8.11
N ALA A 13 9.07 4.61 7.34
CA ALA A 13 9.87 5.38 6.39
C ALA A 13 10.91 6.24 7.11
N TRP A 14 10.53 6.90 8.20
CA TRP A 14 11.44 7.75 8.97
C TRP A 14 12.56 6.93 9.63
N GLN A 15 12.22 5.82 10.28
CA GLN A 15 13.22 4.96 10.90
C GLN A 15 14.16 4.32 9.87
N LEU A 16 13.66 3.99 8.68
CA LEU A 16 14.49 3.53 7.57
C LEU A 16 15.46 4.61 7.09
N TYR A 17 15.06 5.88 7.07
CA TYR A 17 15.94 6.99 6.71
C TYR A 17 17.10 7.12 7.72
N LYS A 18 16.78 7.23 9.02
CA LYS A 18 17.79 7.32 10.09
C LYS A 18 18.74 6.13 10.13
N CYS A 19 18.19 4.92 10.03
CA CYS A 19 18.99 3.69 10.04
C CYS A 19 20.00 3.66 8.87
N GLN A 20 19.61 4.11 7.68
CA GLN A 20 20.53 4.19 6.54
C GLN A 20 21.64 5.22 6.77
N GLU A 21 21.34 6.38 7.36
CA GLU A 21 22.38 7.37 7.73
C GLU A 21 23.39 6.79 8.73
N GLU A 22 22.91 6.13 9.78
CA GLU A 22 23.77 5.52 10.81
C GLU A 22 24.63 4.38 10.24
N LEU A 23 24.05 3.51 9.41
CA LEU A 23 24.78 2.41 8.77
C LEU A 23 25.90 2.92 7.86
N VAL A 24 25.67 4.01 7.13
CA VAL A 24 26.70 4.65 6.29
C VAL A 24 27.84 5.19 7.15
N GLN A 25 27.55 5.83 8.29
CA GLN A 25 28.59 6.32 9.19
C GLN A 25 29.46 5.18 9.74
N VAL A 26 28.84 4.07 10.14
CA VAL A 26 29.56 2.88 10.61
C VAL A 26 30.39 2.27 9.48
N ALA A 27 29.82 2.08 8.30
CA ALA A 27 30.53 1.51 7.15
C ALA A 27 31.76 2.34 6.78
N LYS A 28 31.64 3.67 6.75
CA LYS A 28 32.77 4.59 6.53
C LYS A 28 33.87 4.46 7.59
N LYS A 29 33.49 4.33 8.87
CA LYS A 29 34.45 4.17 9.98
C LYS A 29 35.31 2.91 9.83
N PHE A 30 34.77 1.86 9.23
CA PHE A 30 35.44 0.56 9.07
C PHE A 30 35.90 0.28 7.63
N ASP A 31 35.87 1.28 6.74
CA ASP A 31 36.24 1.14 5.32
C ASP A 31 35.51 0.00 4.60
N VAL A 32 34.21 -0.15 4.87
CA VAL A 32 33.35 -1.16 4.26
C VAL A 32 32.50 -0.52 3.16
N VAL A 33 32.53 -1.10 1.95
CA VAL A 33 31.62 -0.72 0.87
C VAL A 33 30.23 -1.31 1.14
N LEU A 34 29.33 -0.48 1.64
CA LEU A 34 27.94 -0.86 1.94
C LEU A 34 27.07 -0.76 0.68
N THR A 35 26.26 -1.80 0.41
CA THR A 35 25.22 -1.77 -0.62
C THR A 35 23.86 -2.03 0.02
N MET A 36 22.96 -1.07 -0.08
CA MET A 36 21.58 -1.22 0.38
C MET A 36 20.77 -2.04 -0.62
N PHE A 37 20.12 -3.10 -0.14
CA PHE A 37 19.13 -3.85 -0.93
C PHE A 37 17.72 -3.43 -0.55
N HIS A 38 17.09 -2.62 -1.42
CA HIS A 38 15.72 -2.15 -1.21
C HIS A 38 14.69 -3.25 -1.52
N GLY A 39 13.98 -3.68 -0.48
CA GLY A 39 12.89 -4.65 -0.55
C GLY A 39 11.58 -4.10 -1.13
N ARG A 40 10.52 -4.92 -1.07
CA ARG A 40 9.20 -4.57 -1.63
C ARG A 40 8.53 -3.39 -0.90
N GLY A 41 7.79 -2.61 -1.66
CA GLY A 41 6.92 -1.55 -1.15
C GLY A 41 7.61 -0.25 -0.77
N GLY A 42 8.93 -0.12 -0.93
CA GLY A 42 9.59 1.19 -0.86
C GLY A 42 9.16 2.11 -2.01
N THR A 43 9.40 3.42 -1.89
CA THR A 43 9.22 4.40 -2.98
C THR A 43 10.08 4.05 -4.19
N VAL A 44 11.30 3.55 -3.94
CA VAL A 44 12.29 3.16 -4.98
C VAL A 44 11.79 2.04 -5.88
N GLY A 45 11.18 0.99 -5.31
CA GLY A 45 10.79 -0.22 -6.04
C GLY A 45 9.45 -0.16 -6.77
N ARG A 46 8.80 1.02 -6.82
CA ARG A 46 7.36 1.09 -7.11
C ARG A 46 6.89 1.66 -8.42
N GLY A 47 7.70 2.35 -9.21
CA GLY A 47 7.31 2.79 -10.57
C GLY A 47 6.04 3.66 -10.70
N GLY A 48 5.29 3.89 -9.61
CA GLY A 48 4.06 4.68 -9.55
C GLY A 48 4.21 6.03 -8.88
N GLY A 49 5.30 6.26 -8.16
CA GLY A 49 5.90 7.60 -7.99
C GLY A 49 7.12 7.71 -8.91
N PRO A 50 7.73 8.90 -9.10
CA PRO A 50 8.93 9.02 -9.92
C PRO A 50 10.08 8.23 -9.25
N THR A 51 10.29 6.96 -9.63
CA THR A 51 11.39 6.12 -9.10
C THR A 51 12.74 6.83 -9.18
N HIS A 52 12.90 7.68 -10.20
CA HIS A 52 14.03 8.59 -10.33
C HIS A 52 14.19 9.47 -9.08
N LEU A 53 13.17 10.25 -8.70
CA LEU A 53 13.19 11.11 -7.51
C LEU A 53 13.34 10.30 -6.22
N ALA A 54 12.76 9.09 -6.14
CA ALA A 54 12.89 8.23 -4.97
C ALA A 54 14.33 7.71 -4.74
N ILE A 55 15.14 7.57 -5.80
CA ILE A 55 16.56 7.26 -5.69
C ILE A 55 17.31 8.54 -5.26
N LEU A 56 17.03 9.68 -5.90
CA LEU A 56 17.62 10.97 -5.52
C LEU A 56 17.31 11.38 -4.07
N SER A 57 16.21 10.89 -3.50
CA SER A 57 15.81 11.18 -2.12
C SER A 57 16.48 10.30 -1.06
N GLN A 58 17.30 9.31 -1.44
CA GLN A 58 17.99 8.48 -0.46
C GLN A 58 18.95 9.32 0.39
N PRO A 59 19.23 8.97 1.65
CA PRO A 59 20.20 9.70 2.46
C PRO A 59 21.57 9.79 1.78
N ARG A 60 22.36 10.79 2.14
CA ARG A 60 23.68 11.02 1.55
C ARG A 60 24.57 9.79 1.68
N ASP A 61 25.36 9.51 0.64
CA ASP A 61 26.35 8.43 0.59
C ASP A 61 25.82 7.00 0.80
N THR A 62 24.50 6.78 0.64
CA THR A 62 23.87 5.46 0.77
C THR A 62 23.87 4.62 -0.50
N VAL A 63 24.10 5.24 -1.67
CA VAL A 63 24.06 4.57 -2.98
C VAL A 63 25.47 4.32 -3.53
N ASN A 64 26.32 5.35 -3.60
CA ASN A 64 27.74 5.26 -4.02
C ASN A 64 27.99 4.35 -5.24
N GLY A 65 27.18 4.50 -6.29
CA GLY A 65 27.30 3.73 -7.53
C GLY A 65 26.80 2.28 -7.48
N SER A 66 26.35 1.78 -6.33
CA SER A 66 25.83 0.41 -6.16
C SER A 66 24.39 0.43 -5.65
N LEU A 67 23.44 0.23 -6.58
CA LEU A 67 22.02 0.19 -6.27
C LEU A 67 21.45 -1.21 -6.49
N ARG A 68 20.80 -1.79 -5.47
CA ARG A 68 20.04 -3.03 -5.59
C ARG A 68 18.59 -2.82 -5.19
N VAL A 69 17.65 -3.06 -6.10
CA VAL A 69 16.21 -2.81 -5.90
C VAL A 69 15.40 -4.02 -6.31
N THR A 70 14.37 -4.33 -5.52
CA THR A 70 13.36 -5.33 -5.88
C THR A 70 12.38 -4.75 -6.90
N VAL A 71 12.30 -5.35 -8.09
CA VAL A 71 11.18 -5.13 -9.03
C VAL A 71 10.03 -6.02 -8.58
N GLN A 72 8.89 -5.42 -8.23
CA GLN A 72 7.72 -6.21 -7.82
C GLN A 72 6.99 -6.80 -9.03
N GLY A 73 6.41 -7.99 -8.89
CA GLY A 73 5.67 -8.65 -9.98
C GLY A 73 4.52 -7.79 -10.50
N GLU A 74 3.84 -7.03 -9.64
CA GLU A 74 2.75 -6.13 -10.03
C GLU A 74 3.16 -4.93 -10.91
N VAL A 75 4.46 -4.68 -11.08
CA VAL A 75 5.01 -3.59 -11.92
C VAL A 75 5.96 -4.08 -13.02
N ILE A 76 6.16 -5.40 -13.15
CA ILE A 76 7.11 -5.96 -14.12
C ILE A 76 6.70 -5.60 -15.56
N GLU A 77 5.42 -5.76 -15.88
CA GLU A 77 4.83 -5.45 -17.19
C GLU A 77 4.96 -3.96 -17.51
N GLN A 78 4.61 -3.08 -16.56
CA GLN A 78 4.74 -1.63 -16.76
C GLN A 78 6.21 -1.20 -16.99
N SER A 79 7.15 -1.91 -16.37
CA SER A 79 8.56 -1.53 -16.39
C SER A 79 9.31 -2.08 -17.60
N PHE A 80 8.93 -3.28 -18.07
CA PHE A 80 9.71 -4.07 -19.04
C PHE A 80 8.89 -4.73 -20.16
N GLY A 81 7.55 -4.63 -20.14
CA GLY A 81 6.68 -5.30 -21.12
C GLY A 81 6.67 -4.66 -22.51
N GLU A 82 7.09 -3.40 -22.62
CA GLU A 82 7.21 -2.66 -23.89
C GLU A 82 8.63 -2.11 -24.05
N GLU A 83 9.16 -2.15 -25.28
CA GLU A 83 10.56 -1.87 -25.59
C GLU A 83 11.01 -0.47 -25.16
N HIS A 84 10.25 0.58 -25.48
CA HIS A 84 10.59 1.95 -25.12
C HIS A 84 10.46 2.18 -23.61
N LEU A 85 9.48 1.57 -22.96
CA LEU A 85 9.33 1.63 -21.51
C LEU A 85 10.46 0.90 -20.78
N CYS A 86 10.90 -0.25 -21.29
CA CYS A 86 12.07 -0.98 -20.82
C CYS A 86 13.32 -0.09 -20.87
N PHE A 87 13.59 0.51 -22.03
CA PHE A 87 14.71 1.44 -22.19
C PHE A 87 14.64 2.60 -21.18
N LYS A 88 13.48 3.26 -21.07
CA LYS A 88 13.28 4.35 -20.10
C LYS A 88 13.44 3.89 -18.65
N THR A 89 13.14 2.62 -18.36
CA THR A 89 13.34 2.03 -17.03
C THR A 89 14.82 1.88 -16.72
N LEU A 90 15.59 1.29 -17.62
CA LEU A 90 17.03 1.16 -17.43
C LEU A 90 17.69 2.54 -17.33
N GLN A 91 17.33 3.46 -18.23
CA GLN A 91 17.84 4.83 -18.25
C GLN A 91 17.63 5.55 -16.91
N ARG A 92 16.42 5.51 -16.33
CA ARG A 92 16.14 6.26 -15.09
C ARG A 92 16.88 5.71 -13.88
N PHE A 93 17.06 4.38 -13.81
CA PHE A 93 17.83 3.76 -12.73
C PHE A 93 19.31 4.18 -12.83
N THR A 94 19.90 4.06 -14.02
CA THR A 94 21.30 4.46 -14.25
C THR A 94 21.52 5.95 -13.95
N ALA A 95 20.66 6.83 -14.48
CA ALA A 95 20.79 8.27 -14.30
C ALA A 95 20.67 8.69 -12.83
N ALA A 96 19.64 8.24 -12.12
CA ALA A 96 19.41 8.64 -10.74
C ALA A 96 20.47 8.08 -9.78
N THR A 97 20.96 6.85 -10.02
CA THR A 97 22.07 6.27 -9.25
C THR A 97 23.37 7.06 -9.42
N LEU A 98 23.67 7.48 -10.65
CA LEU A 98 24.85 8.28 -10.95
C LEU A 98 24.74 9.68 -10.34
N GLU A 99 23.61 10.36 -10.56
CA GLU A 99 23.36 11.70 -10.04
C GLU A 99 23.40 11.74 -8.52
N HIS A 100 22.76 10.81 -7.82
CA HIS A 100 22.76 10.78 -6.35
C HIS A 100 24.19 10.74 -5.75
N GLY A 101 25.09 9.97 -6.39
CA GLY A 101 26.48 9.87 -5.94
C GLY A 101 27.33 11.13 -6.16
N MET A 102 26.93 12.02 -7.09
CA MET A 102 27.66 13.25 -7.41
C MET A 102 26.95 14.52 -6.93
N HIS A 103 25.64 14.44 -6.73
CA HIS A 103 24.75 15.53 -6.33
C HIS A 103 23.79 15.04 -5.23
N PRO A 104 24.30 14.81 -4.01
CA PRO A 104 23.49 14.27 -2.93
C PRO A 104 22.42 15.28 -2.48
N PRO A 105 21.26 14.82 -1.96
CA PRO A 105 20.20 15.72 -1.52
C PRO A 105 20.63 16.58 -0.33
N THR A 106 19.90 17.67 -0.08
CA THR A 106 20.07 18.49 1.12
C THR A 106 19.85 17.66 2.38
N SER A 107 20.71 17.86 3.38
CA SER A 107 20.47 17.28 4.72
C SER A 107 19.23 17.92 5.32
N PRO A 108 18.36 17.16 6.00
CA PRO A 108 17.21 17.74 6.67
C PRO A 108 17.64 18.70 7.78
N LYS A 109 16.90 19.81 7.91
CA LYS A 109 17.05 20.76 9.02
C LYS A 109 16.69 20.07 10.35
N GLU A 110 17.22 20.56 11.47
CA GLU A 110 17.01 19.93 12.77
C GLU A 110 15.54 19.96 13.19
N GLU A 111 14.85 21.07 12.90
CA GLU A 111 13.41 21.20 13.11
C GLU A 111 12.59 20.18 12.30
N TRP A 112 13.05 19.79 11.11
CA TRP A 112 12.39 18.75 10.30
C TRP A 112 12.58 17.37 10.92
N ARG A 113 13.77 17.07 11.45
CA ARG A 113 14.04 15.81 12.16
C ARG A 113 13.19 15.68 13.40
N LYS A 114 13.14 16.74 14.23
CA LYS A 114 12.33 16.78 15.44
C LYS A 114 10.85 16.55 15.15
N LEU A 115 10.32 17.22 14.12
CA LEU A 115 8.92 17.05 13.71
C LEU A 115 8.64 15.63 13.20
N MET A 116 9.56 15.03 12.45
CA MET A 116 9.44 13.63 12.00
C MET A 116 9.52 12.62 13.15
N ASP A 117 10.35 12.86 14.17
CA ASP A 117 10.42 12.01 15.37
C ASP A 117 9.09 12.02 16.13
N GLU A 118 8.52 13.21 16.34
CA GLU A 118 7.23 13.38 17.01
C GLU A 118 6.09 12.72 16.21
N MET A 119 5.98 13.04 14.92
CA MET A 119 4.98 12.43 14.04
C MET A 119 5.13 10.91 13.95
N GLY A 120 6.37 10.40 13.96
CA GLY A 120 6.66 8.96 13.96
C GLY A 120 6.16 8.26 15.21
N ALA A 121 6.32 8.87 16.39
CA ALA A 121 5.79 8.32 17.64
C ALA A 121 4.25 8.25 17.61
N ILE A 122 3.59 9.36 17.26
CA ILE A 122 2.12 9.47 17.21
C ILE A 122 1.54 8.52 16.15
N SER A 123 2.13 8.48 14.96
CA SER A 123 1.70 7.57 13.89
C SER A 123 1.79 6.11 14.32
N THR A 124 2.83 5.74 15.07
CA THR A 124 3.00 4.37 15.59
C THR A 124 1.92 4.02 16.59
N GLU A 125 1.66 4.92 17.55
CA GLU A 125 0.62 4.70 18.56
C GLU A 125 -0.76 4.52 17.94
N VAL A 126 -1.14 5.39 17.00
CA VAL A 126 -2.43 5.33 16.29
C VAL A 126 -2.54 4.08 15.44
N TYR A 127 -1.48 3.71 14.74
CA TYR A 127 -1.47 2.49 13.94
C TYR A 127 -1.66 1.26 14.83
N ARG A 128 -0.87 1.16 15.92
CA ARG A 128 -0.91 0.00 16.81
C ARG A 128 -2.19 -0.08 17.65
N SER A 129 -2.78 1.05 18.02
CA SER A 129 -4.05 1.07 18.75
C SER A 129 -5.19 0.45 17.92
N VAL A 130 -5.21 0.71 16.62
CA VAL A 130 -6.19 0.11 15.70
C VAL A 130 -5.81 -1.32 15.34
N VAL A 131 -4.56 -1.59 14.96
CA VAL A 131 -4.20 -2.87 14.31
C VAL A 131 -3.93 -3.99 15.33
N PHE A 132 -3.42 -3.66 16.52
CA PHE A 132 -2.99 -4.65 17.51
C PHE A 132 -3.72 -4.55 18.85
N GLN A 133 -4.19 -3.37 19.25
CA GLN A 133 -4.84 -3.19 20.56
C GLN A 133 -6.36 -3.29 20.50
N GLU A 134 -7.00 -2.89 19.39
CA GLU A 134 -8.45 -3.05 19.18
C GLU A 134 -8.82 -4.54 19.07
N PRO A 135 -9.48 -5.14 20.08
CA PRO A 135 -9.68 -6.58 20.14
C PRO A 135 -10.52 -7.12 18.97
N LYS A 136 -11.41 -6.29 18.41
CA LYS A 136 -12.30 -6.67 17.32
C LYS A 136 -11.70 -6.45 15.93
N PHE A 137 -10.49 -5.90 15.83
CA PHE A 137 -9.89 -5.52 14.55
C PHE A 137 -9.66 -6.71 13.62
N VAL A 138 -9.15 -7.84 14.13
CA VAL A 138 -8.88 -9.03 13.31
C VAL A 138 -10.18 -9.59 12.73
N SER A 139 -11.26 -9.62 13.52
CA SER A 139 -12.58 -10.05 13.04
C SER A 139 -13.10 -9.10 11.96
N TYR A 140 -13.02 -7.79 12.19
CA TYR A 140 -13.38 -6.79 11.19
C TYR A 140 -12.58 -6.96 9.89
N PHE A 141 -11.25 -7.11 9.98
CA PHE A 141 -10.35 -7.29 8.85
C PHE A 141 -10.74 -8.51 7.98
N ARG A 142 -10.98 -9.67 8.59
CA ARG A 142 -11.37 -10.90 7.88
C ARG A 142 -12.74 -10.79 7.20
N MET A 143 -13.66 -10.01 7.78
CA MET A 143 -14.99 -9.79 7.20
C MET A 143 -14.95 -8.73 6.10
N ALA A 144 -14.28 -7.61 6.33
CA ALA A 144 -14.24 -6.47 5.41
C ALA A 144 -13.40 -6.73 4.16
N THR A 145 -12.49 -7.71 4.19
CA THR A 145 -11.54 -7.98 3.09
C THR A 145 -11.60 -9.45 2.61
N PRO A 146 -11.09 -9.76 1.40
CA PRO A 146 -10.97 -11.14 0.91
C PRO A 146 -9.71 -11.86 1.41
N GLU A 147 -9.20 -11.57 2.61
CA GLU A 147 -7.95 -12.16 3.11
C GLU A 147 -8.02 -13.69 3.25
N LEU A 148 -9.15 -14.21 3.74
CA LEU A 148 -9.33 -15.65 3.91
C LEU A 148 -9.37 -16.36 2.57
N GLU A 149 -10.02 -15.76 1.58
CA GLU A 149 -10.13 -16.30 0.22
C GLU A 149 -8.82 -16.16 -0.58
N TYR A 150 -7.93 -15.22 -0.21
CA TYR A 150 -6.62 -15.08 -0.85
C TYR A 150 -5.80 -16.37 -0.79
N GLY A 151 -5.86 -17.11 0.33
CA GLY A 151 -5.17 -18.38 0.49
C GLY A 151 -5.59 -19.44 -0.52
N ARG A 152 -6.82 -19.35 -1.05
CA ARG A 152 -7.39 -20.28 -2.04
C ARG A 152 -6.97 -19.99 -3.48
N MET A 153 -6.38 -18.82 -3.74
CA MET A 153 -6.07 -18.41 -5.12
C MET A 153 -5.01 -19.28 -5.82
N ASN A 154 -4.27 -20.15 -5.13
CA ASN A 154 -3.11 -20.88 -5.67
C ASN A 154 -2.08 -19.97 -6.39
N ILE A 155 -2.10 -18.65 -6.14
CA ILE A 155 -1.18 -17.66 -6.74
C ILE A 155 0.08 -17.46 -5.87
N GLY A 156 0.02 -17.81 -4.59
CA GLY A 156 1.14 -17.68 -3.67
C GLY A 156 1.94 -18.98 -3.53
N SER A 157 3.24 -18.95 -3.86
CA SER A 157 4.15 -20.08 -3.56
C SER A 157 4.40 -20.31 -2.07
N ARG A 158 3.91 -19.41 -1.21
CA ARG A 158 4.12 -19.45 0.23
C ARG A 158 2.80 -19.21 0.97
N PRO A 159 2.59 -19.86 2.14
CA PRO A 159 1.40 -19.66 2.96
C PRO A 159 1.26 -18.19 3.40
N SER A 160 0.01 -17.72 3.49
CA SER A 160 -0.35 -16.34 3.86
C SER A 160 0.06 -15.99 5.30
N ASN A 161 -0.07 -16.95 6.21
CA ASN A 161 0.25 -16.83 7.63
C ASN A 161 1.48 -17.67 8.01
N ARG A 162 2.24 -17.19 8.99
CA ARG A 162 3.29 -17.98 9.66
C ARG A 162 2.70 -18.97 10.67
N LYS A 163 1.55 -18.63 11.28
CA LYS A 163 0.78 -19.49 12.20
C LYS A 163 -0.72 -19.35 11.89
N PRO A 164 -1.48 -20.44 11.67
CA PRO A 164 -2.87 -20.38 11.19
C PRO A 164 -3.86 -19.63 12.10
N SER A 165 -3.64 -19.62 13.42
CA SER A 165 -4.51 -19.00 14.42
C SER A 165 -4.00 -17.66 14.96
N GLY A 166 -2.95 -17.09 14.37
CA GLY A 166 -2.35 -15.85 14.87
C GLY A 166 -3.10 -14.58 14.47
N GLY A 167 -2.81 -13.48 15.17
CA GLY A 167 -3.22 -12.13 14.80
C GLY A 167 -2.43 -11.57 13.61
N ILE A 168 -2.48 -10.25 13.43
CA ILE A 168 -1.82 -9.53 12.32
C ILE A 168 -0.29 -9.72 12.35
N GLU A 169 0.30 -10.04 13.50
CA GLU A 169 1.73 -10.36 13.66
C GLU A 169 2.13 -11.59 12.84
N SER A 170 1.22 -12.57 12.73
CA SER A 170 1.45 -13.81 12.00
C SER A 170 1.22 -13.68 10.49
N LEU A 171 0.47 -12.65 10.07
CA LEU A 171 0.17 -12.34 8.68
C LEU A 171 1.39 -11.73 7.99
N ARG A 172 1.69 -12.24 6.80
CA ARG A 172 2.79 -11.69 5.99
C ARG A 172 2.42 -10.33 5.38
N ALA A 173 3.42 -9.53 5.02
CA ALA A 173 3.18 -8.23 4.42
C ALA A 173 2.46 -8.29 3.06
N ILE A 174 2.61 -9.38 2.28
CA ILE A 174 1.93 -9.50 0.98
C ILE A 174 0.40 -9.62 1.15
N PRO A 175 -0.12 -10.63 1.87
CA PRO A 175 -1.57 -10.71 2.15
C PRO A 175 -2.13 -9.46 2.82
N TRP A 176 -1.38 -8.86 3.75
CA TRP A 176 -1.80 -7.63 4.44
C TRP A 176 -2.13 -6.49 3.48
N ILE A 177 -1.19 -6.14 2.61
CA ILE A 177 -1.39 -5.06 1.63
C ILE A 177 -2.40 -5.46 0.57
N PHE A 178 -2.36 -6.72 0.13
CA PHE A 178 -3.23 -7.23 -0.93
C PHE A 178 -4.70 -7.14 -0.52
N ALA A 179 -5.06 -7.64 0.67
CA ALA A 179 -6.43 -7.66 1.17
C ALA A 179 -7.06 -6.26 1.21
N TRP A 180 -6.34 -5.26 1.73
CA TRP A 180 -6.81 -3.87 1.77
C TRP A 180 -6.77 -3.15 0.42
N THR A 181 -5.95 -3.62 -0.52
CA THR A 181 -5.93 -3.11 -1.90
C THR A 181 -7.16 -3.60 -2.67
N GLN A 182 -7.58 -4.84 -2.45
CA GLN A 182 -8.77 -5.41 -3.07
C GLN A 182 -10.03 -4.61 -2.74
N THR A 183 -10.14 -4.05 -1.55
CA THR A 183 -11.33 -3.32 -1.08
C THR A 183 -11.28 -1.81 -1.33
N ARG A 184 -10.25 -1.33 -2.05
CA ARG A 184 -10.03 0.10 -2.35
C ARG A 184 -9.86 0.97 -1.11
N PHE A 185 -9.51 0.37 0.03
CA PHE A 185 -9.40 1.08 1.30
C PHE A 185 -7.97 1.42 1.69
N HIS A 186 -7.00 0.58 1.31
CA HIS A 186 -5.56 0.84 1.45
C HIS A 186 -5.11 1.22 2.87
N LEU A 187 -5.82 0.78 3.91
CA LEU A 187 -5.57 1.07 5.33
C LEU A 187 -4.07 1.04 5.72
N PRO A 188 -3.26 0.03 5.31
CA PRO A 188 -1.87 -0.08 5.73
C PRO A 188 -0.94 1.06 5.28
N VAL A 189 -1.37 1.84 4.29
CA VAL A 189 -0.52 2.87 3.68
C VAL A 189 -0.65 4.21 4.40
N TRP A 190 -1.86 4.57 4.81
CA TRP A 190 -2.17 5.91 5.31
C TRP A 190 -2.51 5.95 6.80
N LEU A 191 -2.84 4.82 7.43
CA LEU A 191 -3.18 4.80 8.86
C LEU A 191 -2.01 5.33 9.70
N GLY A 192 -2.28 6.37 10.48
CA GLY A 192 -1.31 7.10 11.31
C GLY A 192 -0.98 8.50 10.79
N PHE A 193 -0.96 8.71 9.46
CA PHE A 193 -0.58 10.01 8.86
C PHE A 193 -1.50 11.15 9.29
N GLY A 194 -2.82 10.99 9.11
CA GLY A 194 -3.77 12.07 9.38
C GLY A 194 -3.75 12.52 10.83
N THR A 195 -3.66 11.58 11.77
CA THR A 195 -3.57 11.93 13.20
C THR A 195 -2.25 12.61 13.53
N ALA A 196 -1.12 12.15 12.97
CA ALA A 196 0.18 12.76 13.20
C ALA A 196 0.23 14.20 12.66
N PHE A 197 -0.23 14.44 11.42
CA PHE A 197 -0.32 15.80 10.86
C PHE A 197 -1.24 16.69 11.69
N LYS A 198 -2.42 16.17 12.08
CA LYS A 198 -3.36 16.94 12.89
C LYS A 198 -2.74 17.35 14.21
N HIS A 199 -2.06 16.44 14.90
CA HIS A 199 -1.48 16.69 16.21
C HIS A 199 -0.44 17.80 16.16
N VAL A 200 0.57 17.67 15.29
CA VAL A 200 1.66 18.65 15.23
C VAL A 200 1.18 20.03 14.80
N VAL A 201 0.17 20.12 13.91
CA VAL A 201 -0.42 21.41 13.50
C VAL A 201 -1.27 22.02 14.61
N GLN A 202 -1.87 21.21 15.49
CA GLN A 202 -2.62 21.69 16.65
C GLN A 202 -1.70 22.17 17.79
N GLU A 203 -0.52 21.58 17.94
CA GLU A 203 0.48 22.04 18.92
C GLU A 203 1.08 23.40 18.53
N ASP A 204 1.46 23.58 17.27
CA ASP A 204 1.87 24.87 16.73
C ASP A 204 1.37 25.05 15.29
N ILE A 205 0.57 26.09 15.05
CA ILE A 205 0.04 26.42 13.72
C ILE A 205 1.16 26.63 12.67
N LYS A 206 2.35 27.05 13.11
CA LYS A 206 3.54 27.20 12.24
C LYS A 206 4.01 25.88 11.67
N ASN A 207 3.74 24.75 12.33
CA ASN A 207 4.12 23.43 11.84
C ASN A 207 3.47 23.10 10.50
N LEU A 208 2.29 23.65 10.18
CA LEU A 208 1.72 23.49 8.84
C LEU A 208 2.64 24.08 7.76
N ARG A 209 3.20 25.28 8.02
CA ARG A 209 4.13 25.92 7.09
C ARG A 209 5.43 25.13 6.98
N ILE A 210 5.93 24.60 8.10
CA ILE A 210 7.13 23.74 8.11
C ILE A 210 6.89 22.46 7.29
N LEU A 211 5.73 21.81 7.42
CA LEU A 211 5.38 20.61 6.64
C LEU A 211 5.30 20.91 5.13
N GLN A 212 4.76 22.07 4.76
CA GLN A 212 4.73 22.52 3.36
C GLN A 212 6.15 22.78 2.83
N GLU A 213 7.01 23.44 3.62
CA GLU A 213 8.41 23.64 3.27
C GLU A 213 9.18 22.30 3.17
N MET A 214 8.91 21.33 4.05
CA MET A 214 9.46 19.98 3.93
C MET A 214 9.00 19.30 2.62
N TYR A 215 7.75 19.50 2.20
CA TYR A 215 7.24 18.92 0.95
C TYR A 215 7.91 19.56 -0.28
N GLU A 216 8.16 20.86 -0.25
CA GLU A 216 8.81 21.61 -1.33
C GLU A 216 10.33 21.35 -1.40
N GLU A 217 11.01 21.36 -0.25
CA GLU A 217 12.48 21.42 -0.16
C GLU A 217 13.15 20.10 0.21
N TRP A 218 12.42 19.12 0.79
CA TRP A 218 13.00 17.86 1.24
C TRP A 218 12.55 16.66 0.39
N PRO A 219 13.40 16.15 -0.53
CA PRO A 219 13.02 15.07 -1.44
C PRO A 219 12.46 13.83 -0.75
N PHE A 220 12.98 13.46 0.43
CA PHE A 220 12.50 12.31 1.19
C PHE A 220 11.03 12.47 1.63
N PHE A 221 10.69 13.64 2.16
CA PHE A 221 9.34 13.92 2.62
C PHE A 221 8.38 14.01 1.44
N ARG A 222 8.81 14.68 0.35
CA ARG A 222 8.07 14.77 -0.90
C ARG A 222 7.67 13.39 -1.45
N VAL A 223 8.63 12.50 -1.68
CA VAL A 223 8.32 11.16 -2.24
C VAL A 223 7.49 10.29 -1.30
N THR A 224 7.56 10.55 0.01
CA THR A 224 6.75 9.86 1.01
C THR A 224 5.29 10.31 0.91
N VAL A 225 5.03 11.61 0.82
CA VAL A 225 3.70 12.20 0.62
C VAL A 225 3.12 11.83 -0.75
N ASP A 226 3.90 11.95 -1.83
CA ASP A 226 3.47 11.61 -3.20
C ASP A 226 2.99 10.16 -3.32
N LEU A 227 3.66 9.23 -2.63
CA LEU A 227 3.24 7.83 -2.62
C LEU A 227 1.88 7.65 -1.93
N VAL A 228 1.68 8.32 -0.80
CA VAL A 228 0.42 8.24 -0.07
C VAL A 228 -0.70 8.89 -0.88
N GLU A 229 -0.44 10.03 -1.54
CA GLU A 229 -1.40 10.72 -2.41
C GLU A 229 -1.81 9.86 -3.62
N MET A 230 -0.85 9.20 -4.26
CA MET A 230 -1.12 8.23 -5.33
C MET A 230 -2.02 7.07 -4.85
N VAL A 231 -1.83 6.61 -3.62
CA VAL A 231 -2.68 5.55 -3.05
C VAL A 231 -4.08 6.07 -2.73
N PHE A 232 -4.23 7.30 -2.24
CA PHE A 232 -5.56 7.93 -2.12
C PHE A 232 -6.26 8.08 -3.46
N ALA A 233 -5.54 8.39 -4.55
CA ALA A 233 -6.11 8.45 -5.89
C ALA A 233 -6.56 7.08 -6.43
N LYS A 234 -6.08 5.98 -5.83
CA LYS A 234 -6.54 4.61 -6.13
C LYS A 234 -7.67 4.15 -5.19
N GLY A 235 -7.85 4.80 -4.05
CA GLY A 235 -8.86 4.43 -3.06
C GLY A 235 -10.27 4.92 -3.38
N ASP A 236 -11.27 4.23 -2.84
CA ASP A 236 -12.67 4.65 -2.90
C ASP A 236 -13.40 4.23 -1.61
N PRO A 237 -13.66 5.17 -0.66
CA PRO A 237 -14.32 4.84 0.59
C PRO A 237 -15.78 4.39 0.40
N ARG A 238 -16.42 4.69 -0.73
CA ARG A 238 -17.78 4.22 -1.05
C ARG A 238 -17.78 2.73 -1.36
N ILE A 239 -16.76 2.26 -2.08
CA ILE A 239 -16.56 0.83 -2.33
C ILE A 239 -16.20 0.12 -1.02
N ALA A 240 -15.30 0.67 -0.20
CA ALA A 240 -15.01 0.10 1.12
C ALA A 240 -16.30 -0.01 1.99
N ALA A 241 -17.17 1.00 1.94
CA ALA A 241 -18.46 0.96 2.64
C ALA A 241 -19.41 -0.12 2.08
N LEU A 242 -19.38 -0.40 0.77
CA LEU A 242 -20.14 -1.49 0.16
C LEU A 242 -19.70 -2.84 0.74
N TYR A 243 -18.39 -3.11 0.80
CA TYR A 243 -17.87 -4.35 1.41
C TYR A 243 -18.34 -4.47 2.86
N ASP A 244 -18.22 -3.40 3.66
CA ASP A 244 -18.71 -3.39 5.03
C ASP A 244 -20.20 -3.74 5.11
N SER A 245 -21.06 -3.05 4.35
CA SER A 245 -22.51 -3.27 4.39
C SER A 245 -22.94 -4.67 3.98
N LEU A 246 -22.17 -5.34 3.12
CA LEU A 246 -22.50 -6.68 2.62
C LEU A 246 -21.89 -7.80 3.45
N LEU A 247 -20.72 -7.59 4.05
CA LEU A 247 -19.88 -8.65 4.60
C LEU A 247 -19.62 -8.54 6.10
N VAL A 248 -19.76 -7.35 6.69
CA VAL A 248 -19.39 -7.09 8.10
C VAL A 248 -20.61 -7.15 9.00
N SER A 249 -20.49 -7.83 10.14
CA SER A 249 -21.58 -7.95 11.11
C SER A 249 -21.98 -6.60 11.70
N PRO A 250 -23.25 -6.41 12.12
CA PRO A 250 -23.74 -5.14 12.66
C PRO A 250 -22.91 -4.57 13.82
N ASP A 251 -22.36 -5.44 14.68
CA ASP A 251 -21.57 -5.06 15.85
C ASP A 251 -20.14 -4.55 15.51
N LEU A 252 -19.70 -4.73 14.27
CA LEU A 252 -18.39 -4.29 13.75
C LEU A 252 -18.48 -3.13 12.76
N GLN A 253 -19.69 -2.75 12.33
CA GLN A 253 -19.92 -1.66 11.37
C GLN A 253 -19.34 -0.32 11.85
N GLU A 254 -19.33 -0.09 13.17
CA GLU A 254 -18.82 1.15 13.77
C GLU A 254 -17.31 1.33 13.56
N ILE A 255 -16.53 0.23 13.62
CA ILE A 255 -15.09 0.25 13.33
C ILE A 255 -14.86 0.77 11.92
N GLY A 256 -15.58 0.21 10.94
CA GLY A 256 -15.44 0.62 9.55
C GLY A 256 -15.84 2.07 9.29
N LYS A 257 -16.89 2.57 9.95
CA LYS A 257 -17.27 3.99 9.90
C LYS A 257 -16.16 4.89 10.44
N GLN A 258 -15.60 4.56 11.60
CA GLN A 258 -14.50 5.32 12.20
C GLN A 258 -13.25 5.32 11.32
N LEU A 259 -12.91 4.17 10.72
CA LEU A 259 -11.78 4.09 9.79
C LEU A 259 -12.00 4.93 8.54
N ARG A 260 -13.22 4.93 7.95
CA ARG A 260 -13.54 5.80 6.80
C ARG A 260 -13.51 7.28 7.17
N ALA A 261 -13.95 7.67 8.36
CA ALA A 261 -13.79 9.05 8.83
C ALA A 261 -12.31 9.45 8.94
N LYS A 262 -11.45 8.55 9.43
CA LYS A 262 -9.98 8.75 9.44
C LYS A 262 -9.39 8.83 8.04
N TYR A 263 -9.88 8.04 7.08
CA TYR A 263 -9.48 8.11 5.68
C TYR A 263 -9.71 9.52 5.11
N GLU A 264 -10.93 10.04 5.24
CA GLU A 264 -11.30 11.36 4.72
C GLU A 264 -10.51 12.50 5.38
N GLN A 265 -10.32 12.42 6.70
CA GLN A 265 -9.50 13.38 7.44
C GLN A 265 -8.03 13.35 6.99
N THR A 266 -7.48 12.15 6.81
CA THR A 266 -6.09 11.98 6.36
C THR A 266 -5.91 12.55 4.96
N GLN A 267 -6.84 12.28 4.04
CA GLN A 267 -6.79 12.83 2.68
C GLN A 267 -6.80 14.36 2.68
N LYS A 268 -7.67 14.99 3.48
CA LYS A 268 -7.74 16.46 3.58
C LYS A 268 -6.43 17.06 4.09
N LEU A 269 -5.85 16.50 5.16
CA LEU A 269 -4.60 17.00 5.74
C LEU A 269 -3.42 16.78 4.80
N LEU A 270 -3.38 15.64 4.09
CA LEU A 270 -2.35 15.36 3.09
C LEU A 270 -2.35 16.41 1.97
N LEU A 271 -3.52 16.77 1.45
CA LEU A 271 -3.67 17.80 0.42
C LEU A 271 -3.23 19.19 0.94
N GLN A 272 -3.55 19.51 2.21
CA GLN A 272 -3.09 20.76 2.83
C GLN A 272 -1.57 20.84 2.97
N VAL A 273 -0.93 19.73 3.36
CA VAL A 273 0.54 19.62 3.45
C VAL A 273 1.19 19.70 2.08
N ALA A 274 0.61 19.06 1.05
CA ALA A 274 1.13 19.12 -0.32
C ALA A 274 0.81 20.45 -1.03
N GLY A 275 -0.10 21.27 -0.50
CA GLY A 275 -0.58 22.50 -1.15
C GLY A 275 -1.49 22.24 -2.36
N HIS A 276 -2.02 21.04 -2.51
CA HIS A 276 -2.89 20.64 -3.62
C HIS A 276 -4.38 20.87 -3.29
N LYS A 277 -5.19 21.21 -4.29
CA LYS A 277 -6.67 21.29 -4.17
C LYS A 277 -7.34 19.96 -4.41
N GLU A 278 -6.72 19.11 -5.23
CA GLU A 278 -7.21 17.78 -5.56
C GLU A 278 -6.07 16.76 -5.68
N LEU A 279 -6.41 15.49 -5.51
CA LEU A 279 -5.45 14.40 -5.60
C LEU A 279 -4.74 14.41 -6.96
N LEU A 280 -3.42 14.26 -6.91
CA LEU A 280 -2.51 14.22 -8.05
C LEU A 280 -2.53 15.50 -8.90
N GLU A 281 -2.77 16.66 -8.30
CA GLU A 281 -2.71 17.96 -8.97
C GLU A 281 -1.35 18.17 -9.66
N GLY A 282 -0.24 17.83 -8.98
CA GLY A 282 1.11 17.88 -9.54
C GLY A 282 1.44 16.78 -10.56
N ASN A 283 0.52 15.85 -10.87
CA ASN A 283 0.76 14.75 -11.81
C ASN A 283 -0.50 14.37 -12.63
N PRO A 284 -0.92 15.25 -13.57
CA PRO A 284 -2.14 15.04 -14.37
C PRO A 284 -2.07 13.79 -15.26
N THR A 285 -0.88 13.41 -15.72
CA THR A 285 -0.68 12.20 -16.54
C THR A 285 -1.01 10.94 -15.74
N LEU A 286 -0.50 10.83 -14.51
CA LEU A 286 -0.83 9.70 -13.64
C LEU A 286 -2.32 9.71 -13.29
N LYS A 287 -2.88 10.87 -12.96
CA LYS A 287 -4.31 11.05 -12.66
C LYS A 287 -5.21 10.53 -13.78
N GLN A 288 -4.93 10.93 -15.03
CA GLN A 288 -5.67 10.46 -16.20
C GLN A 288 -5.60 8.93 -16.34
N ARG A 289 -4.39 8.34 -16.22
CA ARG A 289 -4.19 6.89 -16.33
C ARG A 289 -4.95 6.11 -15.28
N LEU A 290 -5.01 6.59 -14.03
CA LEU A 290 -5.77 5.93 -12.98
C LEU A 290 -7.29 6.03 -13.22
N ARG A 291 -7.77 7.20 -13.65
CA ARG A 291 -9.19 7.43 -13.96
C ARG A 291 -9.70 6.50 -15.07
N LEU A 292 -8.89 6.22 -16.08
CA LEU A 292 -9.27 5.31 -17.18
C LEU A 292 -9.41 3.85 -16.75
N ARG A 293 -8.78 3.44 -15.63
CA ARG A 293 -8.90 2.07 -15.10
C ARG A 293 -10.12 1.90 -14.19
N GLU A 294 -10.57 2.99 -13.58
CA GLU A 294 -11.59 2.99 -12.54
C GLU A 294 -12.88 2.24 -12.93
N PRO A 295 -13.48 2.40 -14.13
CA PRO A 295 -14.73 1.72 -14.47
C PRO A 295 -14.62 0.19 -14.41
N PHE A 296 -13.49 -0.35 -14.90
CA PHE A 296 -13.24 -1.79 -14.90
C PHE A 296 -13.02 -2.32 -13.48
N ILE A 297 -12.18 -1.62 -12.70
CA ILE A 297 -11.86 -2.05 -11.34
C ILE A 297 -13.09 -1.99 -10.44
N THR A 298 -13.86 -0.91 -10.51
CA THR A 298 -15.09 -0.73 -9.72
C THR A 298 -16.13 -1.79 -10.04
N THR A 299 -16.28 -2.17 -11.32
CA THR A 299 -17.17 -3.29 -11.71
C THR A 299 -16.74 -4.61 -11.03
N LEU A 300 -15.43 -4.90 -11.06
CA LEU A 300 -14.89 -6.09 -10.41
C LEU A 300 -15.03 -6.03 -8.87
N ASN A 301 -14.91 -4.86 -8.26
CA ASN A 301 -15.10 -4.68 -6.82
C ASN A 301 -16.53 -5.02 -6.38
N VAL A 302 -17.54 -4.50 -7.10
CA VAL A 302 -18.95 -4.79 -6.80
C VAL A 302 -19.20 -6.29 -6.97
N GLN A 303 -18.77 -6.87 -8.10
CA GLN A 303 -18.90 -8.31 -8.33
C GLN A 303 -18.23 -9.14 -7.23
N GLN A 304 -17.02 -8.76 -6.81
CA GLN A 304 -16.30 -9.44 -5.74
C GLN A 304 -17.07 -9.40 -4.42
N ALA A 305 -17.55 -8.23 -3.98
CA ALA A 305 -18.27 -8.09 -2.72
C ALA A 305 -19.54 -8.96 -2.67
N TYR A 306 -20.34 -8.96 -3.74
CA TYR A 306 -21.53 -9.81 -3.83
C TYR A 306 -21.19 -11.31 -3.93
N THR A 307 -20.10 -11.67 -4.60
CA THR A 307 -19.67 -13.07 -4.71
C THR A 307 -19.17 -13.60 -3.37
N LEU A 308 -18.38 -12.80 -2.63
CA LEU A 308 -17.95 -13.11 -1.26
C LEU A 308 -19.14 -13.30 -0.32
N LYS A 309 -20.17 -12.43 -0.42
CA LYS A 309 -21.40 -12.56 0.37
C LYS A 309 -22.07 -13.91 0.12
N LYS A 310 -22.24 -14.29 -1.15
CA LYS A 310 -22.82 -15.59 -1.52
C LYS A 310 -21.98 -16.76 -1.01
N MET A 311 -20.66 -16.71 -1.17
CA MET A 311 -19.76 -17.77 -0.71
C MET A 311 -19.83 -17.98 0.81
N ARG A 312 -19.75 -16.89 1.58
CA ARG A 312 -19.78 -16.95 3.05
C ARG A 312 -21.14 -17.31 3.63
N GLN A 313 -22.22 -17.14 2.86
CA GLN A 313 -23.56 -17.64 3.21
C GLN A 313 -23.73 -19.12 2.82
N ALA A 314 -23.11 -19.56 1.72
CA ALA A 314 -23.22 -20.93 1.21
C ALA A 314 -22.47 -21.99 2.03
N ASP A 315 -21.57 -21.61 2.95
CA ASP A 315 -21.01 -22.54 3.96
C ASP A 315 -22.10 -23.19 4.86
N SER A 316 -23.37 -22.80 4.71
CA SER A 316 -24.53 -23.39 5.38
C SER A 316 -25.41 -24.32 4.51
N ASP A 317 -25.18 -24.40 3.19
CA ASP A 317 -25.95 -25.25 2.26
C ASP A 317 -25.02 -26.22 1.49
N PRO A 318 -25.42 -27.50 1.29
CA PRO A 318 -24.59 -28.45 0.54
C PRO A 318 -24.38 -27.98 -0.91
N PRO A 319 -23.18 -28.21 -1.49
CA PRO A 319 -22.87 -27.74 -2.84
C PRO A 319 -23.85 -28.33 -3.86
N ALA A 320 -24.49 -27.45 -4.63
CA ALA A 320 -25.37 -27.86 -5.71
C ALA A 320 -24.55 -28.65 -6.75
N VAL A 321 -24.96 -29.90 -7.02
CA VAL A 321 -24.37 -30.75 -8.05
C VAL A 321 -24.46 -30.02 -9.40
N VAL A 322 -23.31 -29.77 -10.03
CA VAL A 322 -23.27 -29.20 -11.39
C VAL A 322 -23.95 -30.20 -12.31
N ASP A 323 -24.98 -29.78 -13.05
CA ASP A 323 -25.43 -30.59 -14.19
C ASP A 323 -24.36 -30.47 -15.28
N PRO A 324 -23.65 -31.56 -15.63
CA PRO A 324 -22.55 -31.55 -16.61
C PRO A 324 -23.02 -31.15 -18.03
N ARG A 325 -24.33 -31.06 -18.27
CA ARG A 325 -24.92 -30.60 -19.53
C ARG A 325 -25.13 -29.09 -19.58
N LYS A 326 -24.89 -28.36 -18.49
CA LYS A 326 -25.02 -26.90 -18.45
C LYS A 326 -23.71 -26.23 -18.88
N PRO A 327 -23.76 -25.12 -19.66
CA PRO A 327 -22.56 -24.37 -20.06
C PRO A 327 -21.69 -23.91 -18.87
N ALA A 328 -22.29 -23.73 -17.69
CA ALA A 328 -21.58 -23.39 -16.46
C ALA A 328 -20.54 -24.44 -16.02
N ALA A 329 -20.68 -25.71 -16.44
CA ALA A 329 -19.71 -26.77 -16.14
C ALA A 329 -18.36 -26.55 -16.87
N GLU A 330 -18.35 -25.89 -18.03
CA GLU A 330 -17.14 -25.56 -18.78
C GLU A 330 -16.39 -24.35 -18.19
N LEU A 331 -17.07 -23.55 -17.36
CA LEU A 331 -16.51 -22.35 -16.74
C LEU A 331 -15.73 -22.66 -15.45
N VAL A 332 -15.83 -23.88 -14.90
CA VAL A 332 -15.13 -24.34 -13.68
C VAL A 332 -13.80 -25.00 -14.07
N ASN A 333 -12.84 -24.20 -14.49
CA ASN A 333 -11.57 -24.72 -15.00
C ASN A 333 -10.35 -24.26 -14.20
N LEU A 334 -10.48 -23.28 -13.30
CA LEU A 334 -9.33 -22.81 -12.50
C LEU A 334 -9.12 -23.66 -11.25
N ASN A 335 -10.19 -24.07 -10.55
CA ASN A 335 -10.09 -24.96 -9.39
C ASN A 335 -11.08 -26.13 -9.46
N LYS A 336 -10.59 -27.30 -9.91
CA LYS A 336 -11.40 -28.53 -10.05
C LYS A 336 -11.73 -29.21 -8.72
N THR A 337 -11.12 -28.77 -7.61
CA THR A 337 -11.33 -29.32 -6.25
C THR A 337 -12.09 -28.35 -5.34
N THR A 338 -12.87 -27.42 -5.91
CA THR A 338 -13.62 -26.44 -5.12
C THR A 338 -14.70 -27.08 -4.25
N GLU A 339 -14.84 -26.60 -3.02
CA GLU A 339 -15.92 -26.96 -2.09
C GLU A 339 -17.15 -26.05 -2.25
N TYR A 340 -17.04 -24.97 -3.04
CA TYR A 340 -18.10 -23.99 -3.26
C TYR A 340 -18.99 -24.35 -4.44
N ALA A 341 -20.14 -23.68 -4.52
CA ALA A 341 -20.99 -23.77 -5.69
C ALA A 341 -20.21 -23.43 -6.98
N PRO A 342 -20.50 -24.12 -8.10
CA PRO A 342 -19.75 -24.01 -9.34
C PRO A 342 -19.57 -22.57 -9.82
N GLY A 343 -18.32 -22.18 -10.11
CA GLY A 343 -17.97 -20.87 -10.65
C GLY A 343 -17.84 -19.73 -9.65
N LEU A 344 -18.22 -19.90 -8.37
CA LEU A 344 -18.04 -18.85 -7.35
C LEU A 344 -16.56 -18.58 -7.06
N GLU A 345 -15.79 -19.63 -6.83
CA GLU A 345 -14.35 -19.51 -6.55
C GLU A 345 -13.60 -18.93 -7.76
N ASP A 346 -13.86 -19.44 -8.97
CA ASP A 346 -13.27 -18.94 -10.21
C ASP A 346 -13.62 -17.45 -10.43
N THR A 347 -14.87 -17.05 -10.15
CA THR A 347 -15.29 -15.64 -10.22
C THR A 347 -14.52 -14.77 -9.22
N VAL A 348 -14.39 -15.20 -7.97
CA VAL A 348 -13.61 -14.47 -6.97
C VAL A 348 -12.14 -14.38 -7.38
N ILE A 349 -11.55 -15.45 -7.92
CA ILE A 349 -10.18 -15.45 -8.43
C ILE A 349 -10.01 -14.44 -9.57
N LEU A 350 -10.92 -14.42 -10.54
CA LEU A 350 -10.91 -13.47 -11.66
C LEU A 350 -11.00 -12.02 -11.17
N THR A 351 -11.93 -11.72 -10.26
CA THR A 351 -12.06 -10.36 -9.71
C THR A 351 -10.78 -9.93 -9.00
N MET A 352 -10.20 -10.79 -8.16
CA MET A 352 -9.00 -10.48 -7.41
C MET A 352 -7.79 -10.27 -8.32
N LYS A 353 -7.62 -11.08 -9.37
CA LYS A 353 -6.60 -10.89 -10.40
C LYS A 353 -6.79 -9.56 -11.14
N GLY A 354 -8.01 -9.28 -11.59
CA GLY A 354 -8.31 -8.05 -12.34
C GLY A 354 -8.14 -6.78 -11.52
N ILE A 355 -8.61 -6.78 -10.26
CA ILE A 355 -8.40 -5.65 -9.34
C ILE A 355 -6.91 -5.45 -9.06
N ALA A 356 -6.15 -6.52 -8.81
CA ALA A 356 -4.71 -6.43 -8.59
C ALA A 356 -3.98 -5.86 -9.84
N ALA A 357 -4.36 -6.30 -11.03
CA ALA A 357 -3.81 -5.81 -12.29
C ALA A 357 -4.11 -4.31 -12.51
N GLY A 358 -5.33 -3.86 -12.19
CA GLY A 358 -5.71 -2.45 -12.31
C GLY A 358 -5.08 -1.54 -11.25
N MET A 359 -4.95 -2.04 -10.02
CA MET A 359 -4.39 -1.31 -8.88
C MET A 359 -2.86 -1.24 -8.92
N GLN A 360 -2.18 -2.25 -9.46
CA GLN A 360 -0.72 -2.34 -9.51
C GLN A 360 -0.10 -2.08 -8.12
N ASN A 361 0.92 -1.23 -8.03
CA ASN A 361 1.62 -0.90 -6.79
C ASN A 361 0.79 0.00 -5.85
N THR A 362 0.76 -0.32 -4.55
CA THR A 362 0.08 0.49 -3.51
C THR A 362 0.96 0.68 -2.26
N GLY A 363 1.02 -0.33 -1.37
CA GLY A 363 1.48 -0.25 0.05
C GLY A 363 2.67 -1.08 0.52
#